data_AF-A0A354C273-F1
#
_entry.id   AF-A0A354C273-F1
#
_cell.length_a   1.000
_cell.length_b   1.000
_cell.length_c   1.000
_cell.angle_alpha   90.00
_cell.angle_beta   90.00
_cell.angle_gamma   90.00
#
_symmetry.space_group_name_H-M   'P 1'
#
loop_
_entity.id
_entity.type
_entity.pdbx_description
1 polymer ?
#
loop_
_entity_poly.entity_id
_entity_poly.type
_entity_poly.pdbx_seq_one_letter_code
_entity_poly.pdbx_strand_id
1 'polypeptide(L)'
;MFCSVVSAQTSRVYVAKGSERQNLLSRLFAVIELPDLAGKKVAIKPNFNSNDPYPATTHPDTLEFIIKKIREKKPVSITIFERSGMGDTDEVLEARGVKALAAKY
;
A
#
# COMPACT_ATOMS: atom_id res chain seq x y z
N MET A 1 35.28 7.86 26.21
CA MET A 1 34.00 8.28 25.59
C MET A 1 33.83 7.42 24.34
N PHE A 2 32.99 6.39 24.39
CA PHE A 2 32.75 5.50 23.25
C PHE A 2 31.51 5.99 22.51
N CYS A 3 31.69 6.49 21.28
CA CYS A 3 30.59 6.76 20.36
C CYS A 3 30.32 5.46 19.60
N SER A 4 29.23 4.77 19.94
CA SER A 4 28.74 3.65 19.13
C SER A 4 28.08 4.22 17.89
N VAL A 5 28.72 4.04 16.74
CA VAL A 5 28.08 4.26 15.44
C VAL A 5 27.09 3.10 15.26
N VAL A 6 25.79 3.39 15.36
CA VAL A 6 24.74 2.46 14.94
C VAL A 6 25.00 2.16 13.46
N SER A 7 25.25 0.90 13.12
CA SER A 7 25.42 0.52 11.71
C SER A 7 24.13 0.87 10.97
N ALA A 8 24.27 1.52 9.80
CA ALA A 8 23.12 1.81 8.96
C ALA A 8 22.44 0.50 8.57
N GLN A 9 21.28 0.21 9.15
CA GLN A 9 20.52 -0.98 8.81
C GLN A 9 20.11 -0.87 7.34
N THR A 10 20.66 -1.74 6.50
CA THR A 10 20.34 -1.76 5.07
C THR A 10 18.93 -2.34 4.88
N SER A 11 18.08 -1.61 4.15
CA SER A 11 16.75 -2.09 3.79
C SER A 11 16.80 -2.92 2.51
N ARG A 12 16.03 -4.01 2.45
CA ARG A 12 15.85 -4.78 1.21
C ARG A 12 14.82 -4.09 0.32
N VAL A 13 15.19 -3.77 -0.92
CA VAL A 13 14.31 -3.15 -1.92
C VAL A 13 14.10 -4.14 -3.07
N TYR A 14 12.84 -4.38 -3.42
CA TYR A 14 12.46 -5.24 -4.55
C TYR A 14 11.93 -4.38 -5.69
N VAL A 15 12.49 -4.56 -6.88
CA VAL A 15 12.09 -3.85 -8.10
C VAL A 15 11.77 -4.86 -9.19
N ALA A 16 10.63 -4.68 -9.87
CA ALA A 16 10.24 -5.51 -11.00
C ALA A 16 9.91 -4.63 -12.21
N LYS A 17 10.27 -5.10 -13.41
CA LYS A 17 10.00 -4.43 -14.70
C LYS A 17 9.14 -5.33 -15.59
N GLY A 18 8.13 -4.76 -16.22
CA GLY A 18 7.25 -5.43 -17.17
C GLY A 18 6.00 -4.59 -17.47
N SER A 19 5.12 -5.10 -18.32
CA SER A 19 3.85 -4.44 -18.70
C SER A 19 2.65 -4.93 -17.88
N GLU A 20 2.67 -6.18 -17.42
CA GLU A 20 1.55 -6.82 -16.72
C GLU A 20 1.63 -6.65 -15.20
N ARG A 21 1.02 -5.59 -14.68
CA ARG A 21 1.07 -5.22 -13.25
C ARG A 21 0.69 -6.34 -12.29
N GLN A 22 -0.39 -7.08 -12.56
CA GLN A 22 -0.82 -8.17 -11.68
C GLN A 22 0.23 -9.29 -11.59
N ASN A 23 0.89 -9.62 -12.71
CA ASN A 23 1.98 -10.58 -12.73
C ASN A 23 3.18 -10.06 -11.92
N LEU A 24 3.54 -8.78 -12.10
CA LEU A 24 4.64 -8.16 -11.36
C LEU A 24 4.38 -8.11 -9.85
N LEU A 25 3.17 -7.72 -9.43
CA LEU A 25 2.78 -7.70 -8.02
C LEU A 25 2.82 -9.11 -7.41
N SER A 26 2.34 -10.11 -8.14
CA SER A 26 2.40 -11.52 -7.71
C SER A 26 3.84 -12.00 -7.51
N ARG A 27 4.75 -11.66 -8.45
CA ARG A 27 6.18 -12.00 -8.33
C ARG A 27 6.86 -11.29 -7.17
N LEU A 28 6.55 -10.01 -6.93
CA LEU A 28 7.08 -9.26 -5.80
C LEU A 28 6.59 -9.85 -4.46
N PHE A 29 5.29 -10.13 -4.34
CA PHE A 29 4.72 -10.70 -3.11
C PHE A 29 5.04 -12.18 -2.90
N ALA A 30 5.59 -12.88 -3.90
CA ALA A 30 6.15 -14.21 -3.70
C ALA A 30 7.47 -14.20 -2.91
N VAL A 31 8.18 -13.07 -2.89
CA VAL A 31 9.47 -12.92 -2.18
C VAL A 31 9.41 -11.94 -1.02
N ILE A 32 8.35 -11.12 -0.93
CA ILE A 32 8.09 -10.25 0.21
C ILE A 32 7.32 -11.04 1.26
N GLU A 33 7.95 -11.23 2.41
CA GLU A 33 7.30 -11.83 3.58
C GLU A 33 6.51 -10.75 4.33
N LEU A 34 5.18 -10.82 4.26
CA LEU A 34 4.34 -10.04 5.17
C LEU A 34 4.46 -10.62 6.60
N PRO A 35 4.53 -9.76 7.62
CA PRO A 35 4.54 -10.21 9.01
C PRO A 35 3.24 -10.94 9.36
N ASP A 36 3.20 -11.57 10.54
CA ASP A 36 1.94 -12.06 11.08
C ASP A 36 1.02 -10.88 11.41
N LEU A 37 -0.15 -10.85 10.75
CA LEU A 37 -1.17 -9.83 10.92
C LEU A 37 -2.44 -10.40 11.57
N ALA A 38 -2.44 -11.67 11.98
CA ALA A 38 -3.60 -12.28 12.61
C ALA A 38 -4.00 -11.52 13.88
N GLY A 39 -5.28 -11.14 13.97
CA GLY A 39 -5.77 -10.40 15.14
C GLY A 39 -5.29 -8.93 15.23
N LYS A 40 -4.57 -8.41 14.21
CA LYS A 40 -4.07 -7.02 14.21
C LYS A 40 -5.01 -6.06 13.49
N LYS A 41 -4.98 -4.78 13.87
CA LYS A 41 -5.57 -3.68 13.09
C LYS A 41 -4.49 -3.12 12.16
N VAL A 42 -4.74 -3.11 10.86
CA VAL A 42 -3.75 -2.73 9.85
C VAL A 42 -4.16 -1.40 9.21
N ALA A 43 -3.25 -0.45 9.17
CA ALA A 43 -3.42 0.77 8.39
C ALA A 43 -2.63 0.68 7.07
N ILE A 44 -3.27 1.02 5.96
CA ILE A 44 -2.62 1.17 4.66
C ILE A 44 -2.55 2.66 4.33
N LYS A 45 -1.35 3.16 4.05
CA LYS A 45 -1.09 4.54 3.64
C LYS A 45 -0.72 4.57 2.15
N PRO A 46 -1.70 4.63 1.23
CA PRO A 46 -1.42 4.87 -0.18
C PRO A 46 -0.95 6.32 -0.39
N ASN A 47 -0.62 6.65 -1.64
CA ASN A 47 -0.42 8.01 -2.12
C ASN A 47 -1.62 8.43 -2.98
N PHE A 48 -2.48 9.31 -2.45
CA PHE A 48 -3.58 10.00 -3.13
C PHE A 48 -3.51 11.51 -2.84
N ASN A 49 -2.34 12.11 -3.08
CA ASN A 49 -2.12 13.53 -2.81
C ASN A 49 -2.96 14.46 -3.70
N SER A 50 -3.35 14.02 -4.90
CA SER A 50 -4.18 14.75 -5.87
C SER A 50 -5.12 13.79 -6.63
N ASN A 51 -5.99 14.34 -7.48
CA ASN A 51 -6.86 13.57 -8.38
C ASN A 51 -6.16 13.17 -9.70
N ASP A 52 -4.85 13.43 -9.84
CA ASP A 52 -4.11 13.05 -11.04
C ASP A 52 -4.09 11.52 -11.21
N PRO A 53 -4.13 11.00 -12.45
CA PRO A 53 -3.99 9.58 -12.68
C PRO A 53 -2.60 9.07 -12.31
N TYR A 54 -2.47 7.75 -12.18
CA TYR A 54 -1.17 7.09 -12.15
C TYR A 54 -0.28 7.58 -13.31
N PRO A 55 1.01 7.88 -13.12
CA PRO A 55 1.84 7.53 -11.96
C PRO A 55 1.92 8.57 -10.82
N ALA A 56 1.22 9.69 -10.89
CA ALA A 56 1.23 10.69 -9.81
C ALA A 56 0.61 10.15 -8.50
N THR A 57 -0.25 9.15 -8.65
CA THR A 57 -1.11 8.56 -7.62
C THR A 57 -0.98 7.03 -7.62
N THR A 58 -1.28 6.38 -6.49
CA THR A 58 -1.30 4.91 -6.37
C THR A 58 -2.30 4.32 -7.36
N HIS A 59 -1.87 3.29 -8.11
CA HIS A 59 -2.78 2.58 -9.01
C HIS A 59 -3.83 1.79 -8.19
N PRO A 60 -5.13 1.90 -8.50
CA PRO A 60 -6.20 1.20 -7.76
C PRO A 60 -5.97 -0.32 -7.68
N ASP A 61 -5.60 -0.96 -8.79
CA ASP A 61 -5.28 -2.39 -8.82
C ASP A 61 -4.15 -2.80 -7.85
N THR A 62 -3.15 -1.93 -7.65
CA THR A 62 -2.07 -2.19 -6.70
C THR A 62 -2.60 -2.16 -5.28
N LEU A 63 -3.44 -1.17 -4.95
CA LEU A 63 -4.06 -1.06 -3.63
C LEU A 63 -4.97 -2.27 -3.37
N GLU A 64 -5.80 -2.66 -4.33
CA GLU A 64 -6.68 -3.83 -4.21
C GLU A 64 -5.88 -5.12 -4.00
N PHE A 65 -4.80 -5.33 -4.76
CA PHE A 65 -3.93 -6.49 -4.60
C PHE A 65 -3.34 -6.56 -3.18
N ILE A 66 -2.86 -5.43 -2.65
CA ILE A 66 -2.30 -5.35 -1.29
C ILE A 66 -3.37 -5.64 -0.24
N ILE A 67 -4.58 -5.09 -0.39
CA ILE A 67 -5.71 -5.37 0.50
C ILE A 67 -6.00 -6.88 0.53
N LYS A 68 -6.08 -7.54 -0.63
CA LYS A 68 -6.29 -9.01 -0.69
C LYS A 68 -5.19 -9.77 0.04
N LYS A 69 -3.92 -9.42 -0.19
CA LYS A 69 -2.77 -10.08 0.47
C LYS A 69 -2.76 -9.87 1.98
N ILE A 70 -3.13 -8.69 2.46
CA ILE A 70 -3.27 -8.44 3.89
C ILE A 70 -4.45 -9.24 4.47
N ARG A 71 -5.59 -9.33 3.78
CA ARG A 71 -6.75 -10.12 4.23
C ARG A 71 -6.46 -11.61 4.37
N GLU A 72 -5.62 -12.18 3.50
CA GLU A 72 -5.14 -13.58 3.62
C GLU A 72 -4.48 -13.85 4.99
N LYS A 73 -3.92 -12.81 5.64
CA LYS A 73 -3.31 -12.88 6.98
C LYS A 73 -4.31 -12.69 8.14
N LYS A 74 -5.61 -12.57 7.87
CA LYS A 74 -6.71 -12.49 8.86
C LYS A 74 -6.55 -11.37 9.92
N PRO A 75 -6.32 -10.11 9.53
CA PRO A 75 -6.39 -8.98 10.44
C PRO A 75 -7.81 -8.78 10.98
N VAL A 76 -7.94 -8.07 12.09
CA VAL A 76 -9.22 -7.60 12.65
C VAL A 76 -9.85 -6.57 11.73
N SER A 77 -9.05 -5.66 11.20
CA SER A 77 -9.53 -4.59 10.32
C SER A 77 -8.41 -4.07 9.43
N ILE A 78 -8.79 -3.53 8.28
CA ILE A 78 -7.92 -2.77 7.39
C ILE A 78 -8.50 -1.36 7.30
N THR A 79 -7.69 -0.34 7.57
CA THR A 79 -8.07 1.06 7.45
C THR A 79 -7.20 1.72 6.40
N ILE A 80 -7.81 2.33 5.39
CA ILE A 80 -7.08 3.18 4.45
C ILE A 80 -6.95 4.55 5.12
N PHE A 81 -5.72 4.92 5.47
CA PHE A 81 -5.45 6.16 6.19
C PHE A 81 -4.84 7.15 5.20
N GLU A 82 -5.57 8.21 4.82
CA GLU A 82 -5.06 9.16 3.83
C GLU A 82 -5.58 10.60 3.95
N ARG A 83 -4.80 11.55 3.42
CA ARG A 83 -5.14 12.96 3.18
C ARG A 83 -4.61 13.42 1.82
N SER A 84 -5.42 14.17 1.07
CA SER A 84 -5.00 14.82 -0.19
C SER A 84 -4.51 16.24 0.07
N GLY A 85 -3.29 16.56 -0.40
CA GLY A 85 -2.69 17.89 -0.22
C GLY A 85 -2.96 18.87 -1.35
N MET A 86 -3.34 18.39 -2.54
CA MET A 86 -3.61 19.20 -3.74
C MET A 86 -5.08 19.09 -4.18
N GLY A 87 -5.98 18.79 -3.25
CA GLY A 87 -7.41 18.66 -3.49
C GLY A 87 -8.16 18.36 -2.20
N ASP A 88 -9.50 18.33 -2.28
CA ASP A 88 -10.31 17.84 -1.18
C ASP A 88 -10.12 16.32 -1.01
N THR A 89 -9.90 15.88 0.23
CA THR A 89 -9.59 14.46 0.49
C THR A 89 -10.76 13.56 0.16
N ASP A 90 -11.99 13.97 0.50
CA ASP A 90 -13.17 13.14 0.31
C ASP A 90 -13.49 12.96 -1.18
N GLU A 91 -13.36 14.05 -1.95
CA GLU A 91 -13.53 14.05 -3.41
C GLU A 91 -12.43 13.25 -4.12
N VAL A 92 -11.16 13.41 -3.73
CA VAL A 92 -10.06 12.68 -4.35
C VAL A 92 -10.20 11.18 -4.09
N LEU A 93 -10.54 10.77 -2.87
CA LEU A 93 -10.72 9.35 -2.54
C LEU A 93 -11.93 8.73 -3.26
N GLU A 94 -13.00 9.50 -3.47
CA GLU A 94 -14.14 9.09 -4.32
C GLU A 94 -13.70 8.93 -5.77
N ALA A 95 -13.11 9.97 -6.36
CA ALA A 95 -12.73 10.00 -7.77
C ALA A 95 -11.66 8.97 -8.14
N ARG A 96 -10.82 8.56 -7.18
CA ARG A 96 -9.82 7.49 -7.35
C ARG A 96 -10.36 6.09 -7.04
N GLY A 97 -11.65 5.96 -6.71
CA GLY A 97 -12.32 4.69 -6.43
C GLY A 97 -11.95 4.05 -5.09
N VAL A 98 -11.31 4.80 -4.19
CA VAL A 98 -10.83 4.29 -2.89
C VAL A 98 -12.00 3.98 -1.96
N LYS A 99 -13.03 4.82 -1.97
CA LYS A 99 -14.26 4.58 -1.19
C LYS A 99 -15.03 3.35 -1.67
N ALA A 100 -15.17 3.20 -2.99
CA ALA A 100 -15.77 1.99 -3.58
C ALA A 100 -14.96 0.74 -3.22
N LEU A 101 -13.63 0.83 -3.23
CA LEU A 101 -12.75 -0.27 -2.81
C LEU A 101 -12.90 -0.59 -1.32
N ALA A 102 -13.01 0.42 -0.45
CA ALA A 102 -13.24 0.24 0.98
C ALA A 102 -14.61 -0.41 1.26
N ALA A 103 -15.66 -0.04 0.53
CA ALA A 103 -17.00 -0.62 0.68
C ALA A 103 -17.07 -2.09 0.19
N LYS A 104 -16.19 -2.49 -0.74
CA LYS A 104 -16.13 -3.85 -1.30
C LYS A 104 -15.64 -4.90 -0.30
N TYR A 105 -14.87 -4.52 0.72
CA TYR A 105 -14.11 -5.42 1.60
C TYR A 105 -14.52 -5.27 3.06
#